data_AF-A0A2T7WWD9-F1
#
_entry.id   AF-A0A2T7WWD9-F1
#
_cell.length_a   1.000
_cell.length_b   1.000
_cell.length_c   1.000
_cell.angle_alpha   90.00
_cell.angle_beta   90.00
_cell.angle_gamma   90.00
#
_symmetry.space_group_name_H-M   'P 1'
#
loop_
_entity.id
_entity.type
_entity.pdbx_description
1 polymer ?
#
loop_
_entity_poly.entity_id
_entity_poly.type
_entity_poly.pdbx_seq_one_letter_code
_entity_poly.pdbx_strand_id
1 'polypeptide(L)'
;MTRTRAEAAYLRSATAFKNPTLDLLHGRFAPFVVAVLSVVFTPDRPAVAVADAHVEVAEAIDELRAAGIDTDDDRRIPAGTAREICRGWVRVGWLGLQIEDDVEVYRLSAHAVGALEIAGRAGGGRARVSRSRVRTLLDAVDRLARDAESDPARRREALLEERAALDAEIAALDEGVVEPLDDEHLLEEAENVIHLARELPADFSRVAESIAAMQRDVVAELRRDVRPTGEVLREYLERGRQVMQATPEGRAFQGALRLIGDPEHIDDLTDRVHAVLTQPFSRLMTPEQRGDLDAIARRVEAGVQEVLTAQRRASHVITAQVRTHDPIRDRQVDDLLRSVMAGLHRWSQTRAPGRVEPVRTLPLADIGHLRRSLSDVRPPGAPEPLASGDDDVEFVDADTRAWGGPHYAELEAYVGGLDDGFDLATAFAGADADTRRPVDLVGLLEIVHRDGLIETDDVSVVEAVRPDGTTRRFAFGAVRAARHTRTDADD
;
A
#
# COMPACT_ATOMS: atom_id res chain seq x y z
N MET A 1 22.21 2.62 36.01
CA MET A 1 21.44 3.31 37.07
C MET A 1 19.98 2.88 36.95
N THR A 2 19.45 2.22 37.98
CA THR A 2 18.08 1.70 38.00
C THR A 2 17.13 2.87 38.26
N ARG A 3 16.31 3.24 37.27
CA ARG A 3 15.31 4.31 37.43
C ARG A 3 14.37 3.97 38.58
N THR A 4 13.99 4.97 39.37
CA THR A 4 13.03 4.76 40.47
C THR A 4 11.65 4.41 39.91
N ARG A 5 10.82 3.67 40.69
CA ARG A 5 9.46 3.30 40.27
C ARG A 5 8.60 4.53 39.91
N ALA A 6 8.78 5.63 40.64
CA ALA A 6 8.09 6.90 40.41
C ALA A 6 8.54 7.56 39.10
N GLU A 7 9.85 7.60 38.83
CA GLU A 7 10.39 8.13 37.57
C GLU A 7 9.90 7.33 36.35
N ALA A 8 9.89 6.00 36.45
CA ALA A 8 9.37 5.14 35.39
C ALA A 8 7.86 5.35 35.17
N ALA A 9 7.08 5.52 36.24
CA ALA A 9 5.65 5.83 36.14
C ALA A 9 5.39 7.21 35.52
N TYR A 10 6.12 8.24 35.96
CA TYR A 10 6.04 9.59 35.41
C TYR A 10 6.38 9.62 33.92
N LEU A 11 7.46 8.95 33.49
CA LEU A 11 7.84 8.89 32.09
C LEU A 11 6.79 8.15 31.23
N ARG A 12 6.17 7.08 31.75
CA ARG A 12 5.05 6.42 31.06
C ARG A 12 3.86 7.35 30.91
N SER A 13 3.45 8.03 31.98
CA SER A 13 2.34 9.00 31.92
C SER A 13 2.67 10.16 30.97
N ALA A 14 3.86 10.76 31.08
CA ALA A 14 4.30 11.84 30.19
C ALA A 14 4.37 11.40 28.72
N THR A 15 4.68 10.14 28.44
CA THR A 15 4.65 9.58 27.08
C THR A 15 3.21 9.36 26.62
N ALA A 16 2.32 8.90 27.51
CA ALA A 16 0.89 8.77 27.21
C ALA A 16 0.25 10.12 26.86
N PHE A 17 0.57 11.20 27.61
CA PHE A 17 0.07 12.54 27.31
C PHE A 17 0.61 13.15 25.99
N LYS A 18 1.66 12.58 25.40
CA LYS A 18 2.10 12.94 24.03
C LYS A 18 1.29 12.24 22.93
N ASN A 19 0.45 11.27 23.28
CA ASN A 19 -0.47 10.65 22.33
C ASN A 19 -1.50 11.69 21.88
N PRO A 20 -1.73 11.88 20.57
CA PRO A 20 -2.67 12.89 20.06
C PRO A 20 -4.08 12.84 20.68
N THR A 21 -4.53 11.66 21.13
CA THR A 21 -5.80 11.48 21.84
C THR A 21 -5.84 12.24 23.17
N LEU A 22 -4.83 12.05 24.03
CA LEU A 22 -4.75 12.75 25.32
C LEU A 22 -4.32 14.21 25.14
N ASP A 23 -3.54 14.50 24.10
CA ASP A 23 -3.15 15.85 23.72
C ASP A 23 -4.38 16.72 23.37
N LEU A 24 -5.35 16.14 22.64
CA LEU A 24 -6.64 16.78 22.35
C LEU A 24 -7.39 17.12 23.64
N LEU A 25 -7.53 16.15 24.54
CA LEU A 25 -8.34 16.28 25.76
C LEU A 25 -7.73 17.19 26.82
N HIS A 26 -6.40 17.29 26.88
CA HIS A 26 -5.70 18.19 27.78
C HIS A 26 -5.44 19.58 27.17
N GLY A 27 -5.77 19.75 25.89
CA GLY A 27 -5.45 20.96 25.14
C GLY A 27 -6.23 22.18 25.65
N ARG A 28 -5.65 23.37 25.49
CA ARG A 28 -6.28 24.65 25.89
C ARG A 28 -7.67 24.87 25.31
N PHE A 29 -7.92 24.33 24.12
CA PHE A 29 -9.19 24.48 23.39
C PHE A 29 -10.00 23.18 23.36
N ALA A 30 -9.72 22.22 24.26
CA ALA A 30 -10.33 20.89 24.23
C ALA A 30 -11.86 20.91 24.16
N PRO A 31 -12.60 21.72 24.97
CA PRO A 31 -14.06 21.75 24.89
C PRO A 31 -14.58 22.20 23.53
N PHE A 32 -13.94 23.20 22.92
CA PHE A 32 -14.27 23.69 21.59
C PHE A 32 -14.00 22.62 20.52
N VAL A 33 -12.81 22.01 20.54
CA VAL A 33 -12.40 21.00 19.55
C VAL A 33 -13.34 19.79 19.61
N VAL A 34 -13.64 19.29 20.82
CA VAL A 34 -14.57 18.17 21.01
C VAL A 34 -15.96 18.51 20.47
N ALA A 35 -16.51 19.66 20.84
CA ALA A 35 -17.85 20.06 20.41
C ALA A 35 -17.94 20.18 18.88
N VAL A 36 -17.02 20.93 18.26
CA VAL A 36 -17.04 21.14 16.80
C VAL A 36 -16.83 19.84 16.04
N LEU A 37 -15.87 19.01 16.43
CA LEU A 37 -15.64 17.72 15.76
C LEU A 37 -16.84 16.79 15.89
N SER A 38 -17.54 16.78 17.03
CA SER A 38 -18.75 15.97 17.22
C SER A 38 -19.97 16.42 16.42
N VAL A 39 -20.02 17.69 16.00
CA VAL A 39 -21.11 18.24 15.19
C VAL A 39 -20.83 18.07 13.70
N VAL A 40 -19.60 18.38 13.26
CA VAL A 40 -19.21 18.33 11.85
C VAL A 40 -19.12 16.88 11.34
N PHE A 41 -18.58 15.98 12.17
CA PHE A 41 -18.39 14.58 11.84
C PHE A 41 -19.36 13.71 12.64
N THR A 42 -20.21 12.99 11.92
CA THR A 42 -21.19 12.07 12.51
C THR A 42 -20.88 10.65 12.06
N PRO A 43 -21.41 9.61 12.74
CA PRO A 43 -21.21 8.23 12.31
C PRO A 43 -21.65 7.97 10.86
N ASP A 44 -22.69 8.68 10.39
CA ASP A 44 -23.21 8.58 9.03
C ASP A 44 -22.47 9.49 8.02
N ARG A 45 -21.62 10.40 8.51
CA ARG A 45 -20.80 11.33 7.72
C ARG A 45 -19.36 11.35 8.25
N PRO A 46 -18.60 10.25 8.06
CA PRO A 46 -17.23 10.13 8.60
C PRO A 46 -16.20 10.96 7.82
N ALA A 47 -16.50 11.31 6.56
CA ALA A 47 -15.68 12.17 5.71
C ALA A 47 -16.49 13.40 5.26
N VAL A 48 -15.85 14.56 5.28
CA VAL A 48 -16.46 15.85 4.95
C VAL A 48 -15.57 16.60 3.98
N ALA A 49 -16.14 17.13 2.89
CA ALA A 49 -15.39 17.94 1.94
C ALA A 49 -14.71 19.13 2.63
N VAL A 50 -13.46 19.43 2.24
CA VAL A 50 -12.65 20.47 2.91
C VAL A 50 -13.36 21.83 2.90
N ALA A 51 -14.06 22.16 1.82
CA ALA A 51 -14.81 23.41 1.71
C ALA A 51 -15.96 23.47 2.72
N ASP A 52 -16.77 22.41 2.80
CA ASP A 52 -17.92 22.32 3.70
C ASP A 52 -17.47 22.36 5.17
N ALA A 53 -16.44 21.60 5.51
CA ALA A 53 -15.86 21.60 6.86
C ALA A 53 -15.38 23.00 7.26
N HIS A 54 -14.77 23.78 6.35
CA HIS A 54 -14.34 25.14 6.68
C HIS A 54 -15.53 26.08 6.92
N VAL A 55 -16.64 25.89 6.21
CA VAL A 55 -17.87 26.67 6.42
C VAL A 55 -18.51 26.30 7.75
N GLU A 56 -18.76 25.01 8.01
CA GLU A 56 -19.40 24.54 9.24
C GLU A 56 -18.59 24.89 10.49
N VAL A 57 -17.25 24.80 10.43
CA VAL A 57 -16.37 25.23 11.53
C VAL A 57 -16.43 26.75 11.73
N ALA A 58 -16.52 27.54 10.66
CA ALA A 58 -16.68 28.99 10.78
C ALA A 58 -18.02 29.36 11.40
N GLU A 59 -19.11 28.71 10.97
CA GLU A 59 -20.45 28.89 11.53
C GLU A 59 -20.48 28.52 13.02
N ALA A 60 -19.92 27.37 13.41
CA ALA A 60 -19.85 26.96 14.81
C ALA A 60 -19.06 27.96 15.67
N ILE A 61 -17.96 28.53 15.14
CA ILE A 61 -17.20 29.57 15.82
C ILE A 61 -18.06 30.83 16.04
N ASP A 62 -18.77 31.28 15.01
CA ASP A 62 -19.59 32.48 15.08
C ASP A 62 -20.80 32.29 16.02
N GLU A 63 -21.44 31.13 16.00
CA GLU A 63 -22.52 30.77 16.93
C GLU A 63 -22.05 30.75 18.38
N LEU A 64 -20.91 30.11 18.67
CA LEU A 64 -20.36 30.05 20.03
C LEU A 64 -19.94 31.43 20.54
N ARG A 65 -19.41 32.29 19.66
CA ARG A 65 -19.10 33.70 20.00
C ARG A 65 -20.37 34.51 20.24
N ALA A 66 -21.40 34.35 19.40
CA ALA A 66 -22.69 35.02 19.57
C ALA A 66 -23.38 34.60 20.88
N ALA A 67 -23.20 33.35 21.31
CA ALA A 67 -23.66 32.83 22.59
C ALA A 67 -22.84 33.33 23.80
N GLY A 68 -21.77 34.11 23.58
CA GLY A 68 -20.94 34.67 24.64
C GLY A 68 -20.05 33.65 25.36
N ILE A 69 -19.74 32.50 24.73
CA ILE A 69 -18.96 31.43 25.37
C ILE A 69 -17.45 31.77 25.41
N ASP A 70 -16.98 32.67 24.54
CA ASP A 70 -15.56 33.06 24.41
C ASP A 70 -15.02 33.96 25.55
N THR A 71 -15.85 34.30 26.54
CA THR A 71 -15.47 35.22 27.63
C THR A 71 -14.89 34.55 28.88
N ASP A 72 -14.97 33.21 28.99
CA ASP A 72 -14.47 32.47 30.15
C ASP A 72 -13.06 31.90 29.90
N ASP A 73 -12.16 31.96 30.89
CA ASP A 73 -10.74 31.61 30.75
C ASP A 73 -10.55 30.13 30.34
N ASP A 74 -11.50 29.29 30.78
CA ASP A 74 -11.61 27.85 30.57
C ASP A 74 -12.45 27.44 29.33
N ARG A 75 -13.13 28.37 28.64
CA ARG A 75 -14.03 28.09 27.49
C ARG A 75 -13.65 28.85 26.21
N ARG A 76 -12.36 29.14 26.07
CA ARG A 76 -11.85 29.93 24.95
C ARG A 76 -12.03 29.26 23.60
N ILE A 77 -12.32 30.08 22.59
CA ILE A 77 -12.34 29.69 21.19
C ILE A 77 -11.00 30.08 20.55
N PRO A 78 -10.40 29.24 19.69
CA PRO A 78 -9.17 29.59 18.98
C PRO A 78 -9.33 30.86 18.13
N ALA A 79 -8.28 31.68 18.09
CA ALA A 79 -8.17 32.78 17.13
C ALA A 79 -7.65 32.27 15.78
N GLY A 80 -8.16 32.84 14.68
CA GLY A 80 -7.79 32.47 13.32
C GLY A 80 -9.00 32.10 12.46
N THR A 81 -8.74 31.84 11.18
CA THR A 81 -9.77 31.37 10.24
C THR A 81 -10.06 29.88 10.45
N ALA A 82 -11.27 29.42 10.11
CA ALA A 82 -11.63 28.00 10.17
C ALA A 82 -10.62 27.12 9.40
N ARG A 83 -10.14 27.59 8.24
CA ARG A 83 -9.09 26.93 7.45
C ARG A 83 -7.79 26.72 8.21
N GLU A 84 -7.34 27.72 8.96
CA GLU A 84 -6.11 27.63 9.76
C GLU A 84 -6.27 26.64 10.92
N ILE A 85 -7.45 26.64 11.55
CA ILE A 85 -7.80 25.72 12.64
C ILE A 85 -7.82 24.28 12.14
N CYS A 86 -8.55 23.98 11.05
CA CYS A 86 -8.59 22.63 10.47
C CYS A 86 -7.20 22.14 10.02
N ARG A 87 -6.38 23.01 9.42
CA ARG A 87 -4.98 22.67 9.09
C ARG A 87 -4.14 22.42 10.33
N GLY A 88 -4.40 23.13 11.42
CA GLY A 88 -3.81 22.87 12.73
C GLY A 88 -4.14 21.47 13.20
N TRP A 89 -5.41 21.07 13.14
CA TRP A 89 -5.89 19.73 13.51
C TRP A 89 -5.29 18.61 12.65
N VAL A 90 -5.07 18.85 11.36
CA VAL A 90 -4.32 17.90 10.51
C VAL A 90 -2.87 17.76 10.98
N ARG A 91 -2.21 18.87 11.32
CA ARG A 91 -0.80 18.85 11.73
C ARG A 91 -0.57 18.10 13.04
N VAL A 92 -1.49 18.23 14.00
CA VAL A 92 -1.44 17.51 15.29
C VAL A 92 -2.00 16.09 15.21
N GLY A 93 -2.54 15.70 14.05
CA GLY A 93 -2.99 14.33 13.79
C GLY A 93 -4.40 14.02 14.28
N TRP A 94 -5.26 15.02 14.44
CA TRP A 94 -6.68 14.83 14.77
C TRP A 94 -7.56 14.67 13.51
N LEU A 95 -7.12 15.26 12.39
CA LEU A 95 -7.74 15.09 11.08
C LEU A 95 -6.76 14.46 10.09
N GLY A 96 -7.26 13.57 9.25
CA GLY A 96 -6.59 13.12 8.04
C GLY A 96 -7.11 13.88 6.82
N LEU A 97 -6.22 14.19 5.88
CA LEU A 97 -6.61 14.71 4.55
C LEU A 97 -6.57 13.56 3.55
N GLN A 98 -7.68 13.33 2.86
CA GLN A 98 -7.83 12.29 1.83
C GLN A 98 -8.46 12.87 0.56
N ILE A 99 -8.34 12.14 -0.55
CA ILE A 99 -9.02 12.46 -1.81
C ILE A 99 -10.01 11.34 -2.07
N GLU A 100 -11.29 11.71 -2.20
CA GLU A 100 -12.43 10.86 -2.56
C GLU A 100 -13.15 11.53 -3.75
N ASP A 101 -13.39 10.79 -4.83
CA ASP A 101 -14.04 11.28 -6.06
C ASP A 101 -13.51 12.64 -6.57
N ASP A 102 -12.19 12.78 -6.64
CA ASP A 102 -11.46 14.01 -7.03
C ASP A 102 -11.68 15.24 -6.13
N VAL A 103 -12.30 15.04 -4.96
CA VAL A 103 -12.52 16.07 -3.94
C VAL A 103 -11.64 15.81 -2.73
N GLU A 104 -10.99 16.86 -2.22
CA GLU A 104 -10.29 16.79 -0.94
C GLU A 104 -11.31 16.74 0.20
N VAL A 105 -11.21 15.70 1.05
CA VAL A 105 -12.05 15.49 2.22
C VAL A 105 -11.21 15.39 3.48
N TYR A 106 -11.74 15.91 4.59
CA TYR A 106 -11.24 15.62 5.93
C TYR A 106 -11.93 14.37 6.47
N ARG A 107 -11.16 13.56 7.20
CA ARG A 107 -11.65 12.43 7.99
C ARG A 107 -11.14 12.58 9.42
N LEU A 108 -11.92 12.17 10.42
CA LEU A 108 -11.39 12.04 11.77
C LEU A 108 -10.28 10.99 11.78
N SER A 109 -9.18 11.28 12.46
CA SER A 109 -8.19 10.25 12.76
C SER A 109 -8.68 9.34 13.88
N ALA A 110 -8.13 8.14 13.95
CA ALA A 110 -8.37 7.23 15.09
C ALA A 110 -8.16 7.89 16.46
N HIS A 111 -7.19 8.80 16.56
CA HIS A 111 -6.88 9.51 17.79
C HIS A 111 -7.99 10.47 18.21
N ALA A 112 -8.58 11.18 17.25
CA ALA A 112 -9.67 12.10 17.50
C ALA A 112 -10.95 11.36 17.88
N VAL A 113 -11.28 10.25 17.19
CA VAL A 113 -12.44 9.42 17.55
C VAL A 113 -12.33 8.91 18.99
N GLY A 114 -11.19 8.34 19.38
CA GLY A 114 -10.98 7.89 20.76
C GLY A 114 -11.06 9.02 21.80
N ALA A 115 -10.67 10.25 21.45
CA ALA A 115 -10.80 11.40 22.33
C ALA A 115 -12.27 11.81 22.52
N LEU A 116 -13.04 11.87 21.43
CA LEU A 116 -14.48 12.18 21.46
C LEU A 116 -15.24 11.16 22.30
N GLU A 117 -14.92 9.87 22.18
CA GLU A 117 -15.52 8.84 23.02
C GLU A 117 -15.22 9.01 24.51
N ILE A 118 -13.97 9.31 24.88
CA ILE A 118 -13.59 9.56 26.28
C ILE A 118 -14.33 10.79 26.83
N ALA A 119 -14.40 11.87 26.05
CA ALA A 119 -15.10 13.08 26.43
C ALA A 119 -16.61 12.84 26.60
N GLY A 120 -17.23 12.09 25.68
CA GLY A 120 -18.63 11.68 25.77
C GLY A 120 -18.93 10.84 27.01
N ARG A 121 -18.07 9.88 27.35
CA ARG A 121 -18.20 9.07 28.58
C ARG A 121 -18.09 9.91 29.85
N ALA A 122 -17.23 10.93 29.86
CA ALA A 122 -17.02 11.79 31.02
C ALA A 122 -18.14 12.84 31.19
N GLY A 123 -18.76 13.29 30.09
CA GLY A 123 -19.75 14.37 30.06
C GLY A 123 -21.16 14.01 30.51
N GLY A 124 -21.56 12.73 30.53
CA GLY A 124 -22.89 12.37 31.04
C GLY A 124 -23.22 10.88 30.98
N GLY A 125 -23.54 10.32 32.16
CA GLY A 125 -24.37 9.11 32.29
C GLY A 125 -23.66 7.81 32.73
N ARG A 126 -23.41 7.68 34.04
CA ARG A 126 -23.23 6.42 34.78
C ARG A 126 -21.95 5.62 34.49
N ALA A 127 -20.82 6.17 34.92
CA ALA A 127 -19.71 5.36 35.42
C ALA A 127 -20.09 4.68 36.77
N ARG A 128 -21.12 3.84 36.77
CA ARG A 128 -21.25 2.81 37.80
C ARG A 128 -20.56 1.57 37.27
N VAL A 129 -19.83 0.88 38.13
CA VAL A 129 -19.40 -0.50 37.85
C VAL A 129 -20.68 -1.32 37.78
N SER A 130 -21.26 -1.47 36.59
CA SER A 130 -22.47 -2.26 36.39
C SER A 130 -22.13 -3.74 36.52
N ARG A 131 -23.12 -4.55 36.95
CA ARG A 131 -22.98 -6.01 37.02
C ARG A 131 -22.59 -6.59 35.66
N SER A 132 -23.13 -6.00 34.59
CA SER A 132 -22.80 -6.31 33.20
C SER A 132 -21.29 -6.17 32.90
N ARG A 133 -20.65 -5.06 33.28
CA ARG A 133 -19.20 -4.87 33.05
C ARG A 133 -18.33 -5.89 33.77
N VAL A 134 -18.70 -6.27 35.01
CA VAL A 134 -17.99 -7.33 35.74
C VAL A 134 -18.16 -8.67 35.03
N ARG A 135 -19.37 -8.98 34.56
CA ARG A 135 -19.65 -10.20 33.79
C ARG A 135 -18.86 -10.22 32.48
N THR A 136 -18.90 -9.16 31.68
CA THR A 136 -18.10 -9.07 30.45
C THR A 136 -16.61 -9.28 30.72
N LEU A 137 -16.09 -8.75 31.83
CA LEU A 137 -14.69 -8.95 32.22
C LEU A 137 -14.40 -10.40 32.62
N LEU A 138 -15.29 -11.04 33.39
CA LEU A 138 -15.17 -12.46 33.73
C LEU A 138 -15.22 -13.33 32.48
N ASP A 139 -16.19 -13.10 31.59
CA ASP A 139 -16.34 -13.83 30.33
C ASP A 139 -15.10 -13.68 29.43
N ALA A 140 -14.52 -12.46 29.38
CA ALA A 140 -13.29 -12.19 28.64
C ALA A 140 -12.08 -12.91 29.24
N VAL A 141 -11.97 -12.98 30.57
CA VAL A 141 -10.91 -13.71 31.28
C VAL A 141 -11.06 -15.21 31.06
N ASP A 142 -12.28 -15.76 31.13
CA ASP A 142 -12.54 -17.17 30.88
C ASP A 142 -12.28 -17.55 29.42
N ARG A 143 -12.64 -16.68 28.46
CA ARG A 143 -12.27 -16.88 27.05
C ARG A 143 -10.76 -16.85 26.87
N LEU A 144 -10.06 -15.89 27.47
CA LEU A 144 -8.60 -15.81 27.41
C LEU A 144 -7.93 -17.06 28.01
N ALA A 145 -8.43 -17.56 29.15
CA ALA A 145 -7.93 -18.78 29.77
C ALA A 145 -8.10 -20.00 28.85
N ARG A 146 -9.25 -20.11 28.17
CA ARG A 146 -9.52 -21.16 27.18
C ARG A 146 -8.62 -21.05 25.95
N ASP A 147 -8.40 -19.84 25.45
CA ASP A 147 -7.55 -19.60 24.27
C ASP A 147 -6.06 -19.83 24.57
N ALA A 148 -5.64 -19.59 25.81
CA ALA A 148 -4.28 -19.85 26.27
C ALA A 148 -4.00 -21.33 26.60
N GLU A 149 -5.04 -22.17 26.74
CA GLU A 149 -4.87 -23.59 27.07
C GLU A 149 -4.33 -24.38 25.87
N SER A 150 -3.07 -24.82 26.01
CA SER A 150 -2.34 -25.58 24.99
C SER A 150 -2.46 -27.09 25.15
N ASP A 151 -2.93 -27.59 26.30
CA ASP A 151 -3.11 -29.03 26.54
C ASP A 151 -4.46 -29.52 25.98
N PRO A 152 -4.45 -30.45 24.99
CA PRO A 152 -5.68 -31.00 24.42
C PRO A 152 -6.59 -31.71 25.42
N ALA A 153 -6.03 -32.33 26.47
CA ALA A 153 -6.80 -33.05 27.47
C ALA A 153 -7.60 -32.09 28.36
N ARG A 154 -6.96 -31.03 28.85
CA ARG A 154 -7.59 -29.93 29.60
C ARG A 154 -8.67 -29.25 28.78
N ARG A 155 -8.38 -28.95 27.51
CA ARG A 155 -9.35 -28.32 26.60
C ARG A 155 -10.57 -29.22 26.35
N ARG A 156 -10.38 -30.53 26.26
CA ARG A 156 -11.47 -31.51 26.12
C ARG A 156 -12.32 -31.60 27.38
N GLU A 157 -11.70 -31.60 28.56
CA GLU A 157 -12.40 -31.63 29.84
C GLU A 157 -13.31 -30.39 30.00
N ALA A 158 -12.78 -29.19 29.78
CA ALA A 158 -13.55 -27.95 29.82
C ALA A 158 -14.75 -27.94 28.86
N LEU A 159 -14.59 -28.46 27.62
CA LEU A 159 -15.69 -28.56 26.66
C LEU A 159 -16.77 -29.56 27.08
N LEU A 160 -16.41 -30.63 27.80
CA LEU A 160 -17.38 -31.59 28.33
C LEU A 160 -18.18 -31.01 29.50
N GLU A 161 -17.53 -30.22 30.35
CA GLU A 161 -18.20 -29.47 31.42
C GLU A 161 -19.17 -28.43 30.84
N GLU A 162 -18.76 -27.67 29.82
CA GLU A 162 -19.62 -26.70 29.12
C GLU A 162 -20.83 -27.39 28.47
N ARG A 163 -20.63 -28.55 27.83
CA ARG A 163 -21.74 -29.34 27.29
C ARG A 163 -22.70 -29.80 28.38
N ALA A 164 -22.20 -30.30 29.50
CA ALA A 164 -23.04 -30.76 30.60
C ALA A 164 -23.86 -29.60 31.22
N ALA A 165 -23.29 -28.40 31.31
CA ALA A 165 -24.00 -27.21 31.75
C ALA A 165 -25.11 -26.80 30.77
N LEU A 166 -24.83 -26.80 29.46
CA LEU A 166 -25.82 -26.53 28.41
C LEU A 166 -26.95 -27.57 28.40
N ASP A 167 -26.61 -28.87 28.53
CA ASP A 167 -27.59 -29.96 28.59
C ASP A 167 -28.53 -29.78 29.81
N ALA A 168 -28.01 -29.31 30.95
CA ALA A 168 -28.81 -29.02 32.13
C ALA A 168 -29.71 -27.79 31.96
N GLU A 169 -29.22 -26.74 31.29
CA GLU A 169 -30.01 -25.55 30.96
C GLU A 169 -31.16 -25.88 30.00
N ILE A 170 -30.88 -26.67 28.96
CA ILE A 170 -31.90 -27.16 28.01
C ILE A 170 -32.96 -27.99 28.75
N ALA A 171 -32.55 -28.89 29.64
CA ALA A 171 -33.49 -29.69 30.43
C ALA A 171 -34.38 -28.80 31.32
N ALA A 172 -33.82 -27.75 31.95
CA ALA A 172 -34.60 -26.81 32.74
C ALA A 172 -35.62 -26.02 31.89
N LEU A 173 -35.25 -25.64 30.67
CA LEU A 173 -36.15 -24.98 29.72
C LEU A 173 -37.27 -25.92 29.25
N ASP A 174 -36.97 -27.18 28.97
CA ASP A 174 -37.95 -28.21 28.59
C ASP A 174 -38.94 -28.51 29.74
N GLU A 175 -38.49 -28.38 30.99
CA GLU A 175 -39.31 -28.48 32.20
C GLU A 175 -40.15 -27.21 32.47
N GLY A 176 -39.99 -26.16 31.65
CA GLY A 176 -40.72 -24.90 31.76
C GLY A 176 -40.21 -23.96 32.86
N VAL A 177 -39.00 -24.21 33.39
CA VAL A 177 -38.35 -23.31 34.35
C VAL A 177 -37.68 -22.18 33.57
N VAL A 178 -38.47 -21.18 33.22
CA VAL A 178 -37.95 -19.93 32.64
C VAL A 178 -37.97 -18.87 33.74
N GLU A 179 -36.80 -18.50 34.26
CA GLU A 179 -36.64 -17.23 34.97
C GLU A 179 -36.33 -16.15 33.93
N PRO A 180 -37.33 -15.36 33.47
CA PRO A 180 -37.05 -14.26 32.57
C PRO A 180 -36.11 -13.26 33.26
N LEU A 181 -35.07 -12.85 32.55
CA LEU A 181 -34.21 -11.76 32.98
C LEU A 181 -35.07 -10.50 33.17
N ASP A 182 -34.79 -9.76 34.25
CA ASP A 182 -35.45 -8.50 34.55
C ASP A 182 -35.20 -7.47 33.42
N ASP A 183 -36.21 -6.67 33.08
CA ASP A 183 -36.14 -5.65 32.02
C ASP A 183 -35.06 -4.59 32.35
N GLU A 184 -34.83 -4.30 33.65
CA GLU A 184 -33.72 -3.43 34.09
C GLU A 184 -32.36 -4.05 33.79
N HIS A 185 -32.23 -5.38 33.95
CA HIS A 185 -31.00 -6.11 33.62
C HIS A 185 -30.75 -6.10 32.11
N LEU A 186 -31.79 -6.33 31.30
CA LEU A 186 -31.69 -6.28 29.84
C LEU A 186 -31.33 -4.87 29.33
N LEU A 187 -31.87 -3.82 29.97
CA LEU A 187 -31.49 -2.44 29.68
C LEU A 187 -30.00 -2.20 29.97
N GLU A 188 -29.48 -2.64 31.12
CA GLU A 188 -28.05 -2.54 31.44
C GLU A 188 -27.17 -3.26 30.40
N GLU A 189 -27.59 -4.43 29.93
CA GLU A 189 -26.87 -5.17 28.88
C GLU A 189 -26.90 -4.44 27.53
N ALA A 190 -28.04 -3.86 27.15
CA ALA A 190 -28.14 -3.06 25.94
C ALA A 190 -27.24 -1.82 26.00
N GLU A 191 -27.19 -1.12 27.14
CA GLU A 191 -26.27 0.00 27.37
C GLU A 191 -24.80 -0.44 27.23
N ASN A 192 -24.44 -1.63 27.74
CA ASN A 192 -23.10 -2.19 27.59
C ASN A 192 -22.76 -2.52 26.12
N VAL A 193 -23.69 -3.13 25.38
CA VAL A 193 -23.50 -3.43 23.95
C VAL A 193 -23.34 -2.14 23.14
N ILE A 194 -24.18 -1.13 23.37
CA ILE A 194 -24.05 0.19 22.74
C ILE A 194 -22.68 0.80 23.04
N HIS A 195 -22.22 0.68 24.29
CA HIS A 195 -20.92 1.19 24.69
C HIS A 195 -19.77 0.52 23.93
N LEU A 196 -19.78 -0.81 23.83
CA LEU A 196 -18.77 -1.57 23.06
C LEU A 196 -18.83 -1.21 21.57
N ALA A 197 -20.03 -1.09 21.01
CA ALA A 197 -20.20 -0.78 19.60
C ALA A 197 -19.71 0.64 19.23
N ARG A 198 -19.70 1.58 20.17
CA ARG A 198 -19.18 2.94 19.95
C ARG A 198 -17.66 2.96 19.77
N GLU A 199 -16.92 1.98 20.31
CA GLU A 199 -15.44 1.92 20.17
C GLU A 199 -15.00 1.31 18.83
N LEU A 200 -15.87 0.54 18.17
CA LEU A 200 -15.55 -0.21 16.94
C LEU A 200 -15.12 0.68 15.76
N PRO A 201 -15.77 1.82 15.44
CA PRO A 201 -15.32 2.67 14.33
C PRO A 201 -13.87 3.16 14.50
N ALA A 202 -13.47 3.50 15.72
CA ALA A 202 -12.09 3.88 16.02
C ALA A 202 -11.12 2.72 15.81
N ASP A 203 -11.51 1.51 16.23
CA ASP A 203 -10.72 0.29 16.00
C ASP A 203 -10.50 0.04 14.51
N PHE A 204 -11.57 0.10 13.69
CA PHE A 204 -11.47 -0.08 12.23
C PHE A 204 -10.57 0.98 11.59
N SER A 205 -10.73 2.25 11.99
CA SER A 205 -9.90 3.35 11.49
C SER A 205 -8.41 3.12 11.80
N ARG A 206 -8.07 2.65 13.02
CA ARG A 206 -6.69 2.30 13.39
C ARG A 206 -6.10 1.22 12.51
N VAL A 207 -6.89 0.21 12.17
CA VAL A 207 -6.44 -0.88 11.28
C VAL A 207 -6.21 -0.34 9.87
N ALA A 208 -7.14 0.45 9.33
CA ALA A 208 -7.01 1.06 8.01
C ALA A 208 -5.76 1.96 7.92
N GLU A 209 -5.51 2.78 8.96
CA GLU A 209 -4.32 3.61 9.08
C GLU A 209 -3.02 2.77 9.15
N SER A 210 -3.03 1.65 9.87
CA SER A 210 -1.89 0.72 9.97
C SER A 210 -1.54 0.11 8.61
N ILE A 211 -2.54 -0.30 7.83
CA ILE A 211 -2.37 -0.81 6.47
C ILE A 211 -1.78 0.28 5.57
N ALA A 212 -2.30 1.51 5.65
CA ALA A 212 -1.79 2.63 4.87
C ALA A 212 -0.34 3.00 5.25
N ALA A 213 0.01 2.93 6.54
CA ALA A 213 1.37 3.18 7.00
C ALA A 213 2.37 2.18 6.43
N MET A 214 2.00 0.91 6.45
CA MET A 214 2.81 -0.15 5.90
C MET A 214 2.97 -0.08 4.39
N GLN A 215 1.91 0.28 3.67
CA GLN A 215 2.02 0.55 2.24
C GLN A 215 3.02 1.67 1.95
N ARG A 216 3.01 2.75 2.75
CA ARG A 216 3.99 3.84 2.62
C ARG A 216 5.41 3.35 2.86
N ASP A 217 5.63 2.50 3.85
CA ASP A 217 6.94 1.94 4.16
C ASP A 217 7.48 1.08 3.01
N VAL A 218 6.64 0.22 2.44
CA VAL A 218 7.00 -0.66 1.30
C VAL A 218 7.33 0.17 0.06
N VAL A 219 6.52 1.18 -0.25
CA VAL A 219 6.79 2.08 -1.39
C VAL A 219 8.07 2.86 -1.17
N ALA A 220 8.33 3.35 0.05
CA ALA A 220 9.56 4.03 0.38
C ALA A 220 10.77 3.10 0.26
N GLU A 221 10.61 1.82 0.58
CA GLU A 221 11.67 0.84 0.44
C GLU A 221 11.97 0.49 -1.02
N LEU A 222 10.94 0.24 -1.83
CA LEU A 222 11.05 0.05 -3.27
C LEU A 222 11.75 1.23 -3.95
N ARG A 223 11.53 2.46 -3.48
CA ARG A 223 12.18 3.67 -4.02
C ARG A 223 13.64 3.84 -3.64
N ARG A 224 14.11 3.22 -2.56
CA ARG A 224 15.48 3.41 -2.07
C ARG A 224 16.50 2.49 -2.76
N ASP A 225 16.06 1.50 -3.54
CA ASP A 225 16.91 0.57 -4.29
C ASP A 225 17.99 -0.15 -3.45
N VAL A 226 17.83 -0.22 -2.12
CA VAL A 226 18.82 -0.86 -1.23
C VAL A 226 18.80 -2.38 -1.37
N ARG A 227 17.64 -2.93 -1.74
CA ARG A 227 17.40 -4.38 -1.84
C ARG A 227 16.71 -4.72 -3.16
N PRO A 228 16.91 -5.94 -3.69
CA PRO A 228 16.22 -6.39 -4.89
C PRO A 228 14.70 -6.27 -4.73
N THR A 229 14.01 -5.74 -5.75
CA THR A 229 12.54 -5.58 -5.76
C THR A 229 11.81 -6.87 -5.35
N GLY A 230 12.30 -8.03 -5.79
CA GLY A 230 11.73 -9.33 -5.42
C GLY A 230 11.87 -9.72 -3.95
N GLU A 231 12.90 -9.22 -3.24
CA GLU A 231 13.08 -9.42 -1.80
C GLU A 231 12.13 -8.50 -1.01
N VAL A 232 12.03 -7.23 -1.41
CA VAL A 232 11.09 -6.26 -0.81
C VAL A 232 9.64 -6.71 -0.99
N LEU A 233 9.29 -7.23 -2.18
CA LEU A 233 7.98 -7.83 -2.45
C LEU A 233 7.76 -9.12 -1.68
N ARG A 234 8.77 -10.00 -1.57
CA ARG A 234 8.64 -11.23 -0.78
C ARG A 234 8.41 -10.91 0.67
N GLU A 235 9.18 -9.98 1.24
CA GLU A 235 8.98 -9.50 2.60
C GLU A 235 7.66 -8.76 2.74
N TYR A 236 7.20 -7.98 1.75
CA TYR A 236 5.87 -7.38 1.77
C TYR A 236 4.75 -8.42 1.63
N LEU A 237 4.92 -9.51 0.90
CA LEU A 237 3.90 -10.56 0.77
C LEU A 237 3.90 -11.48 1.99
N GLU A 238 5.07 -11.74 2.57
CA GLU A 238 5.23 -12.42 3.86
C GLU A 238 4.66 -11.56 4.96
N ARG A 239 5.04 -10.27 5.05
CA ARG A 239 4.38 -9.27 5.89
C ARG A 239 2.92 -9.23 5.53
N GLY A 240 2.44 -9.06 4.32
CA GLY A 240 1.01 -8.99 3.97
C GLY A 240 0.19 -10.19 4.48
N ARG A 241 0.73 -11.42 4.37
CA ARG A 241 0.17 -12.62 5.02
C ARG A 241 0.30 -12.58 6.54
N GLN A 242 1.40 -12.04 7.05
CA GLN A 242 1.72 -11.87 8.45
C GLN A 242 1.27 -10.54 9.05
N VAL A 243 0.62 -9.60 8.37
CA VAL A 243 0.41 -8.22 8.88
C VAL A 243 -0.88 -8.19 9.63
N MET A 244 -1.80 -9.00 9.13
CA MET A 244 -2.87 -9.62 9.89
C MET A 244 -2.35 -10.52 11.05
N GLN A 245 -1.05 -10.81 11.18
CA GLN A 245 -0.48 -11.70 12.23
C GLN A 245 0.65 -11.10 13.10
N ALA A 246 1.26 -9.99 12.71
CA ALA A 246 2.56 -9.49 13.18
C ALA A 246 2.38 -8.22 14.00
N THR A 247 1.31 -7.46 13.76
CA THR A 247 0.86 -6.42 14.69
C THR A 247 -0.21 -7.01 15.62
N PRO A 248 -0.21 -6.67 16.92
CA PRO A 248 -1.30 -6.99 17.84
C PRO A 248 -2.68 -6.60 17.26
N GLU A 249 -2.74 -5.47 16.56
CA GLU A 249 -3.93 -4.89 15.95
C GLU A 249 -4.41 -5.68 14.73
N GLY A 250 -3.49 -6.17 13.88
CA GLY A 250 -3.82 -6.98 12.72
C GLY A 250 -4.34 -8.38 13.08
N ARG A 251 -3.84 -8.98 14.17
CA ARG A 251 -4.32 -10.27 14.69
C ARG A 251 -5.74 -10.21 15.21
N ALA A 252 -6.03 -9.18 16.02
CA ALA A 252 -7.38 -8.94 16.52
C ALA A 252 -8.36 -8.72 15.35
N PHE A 253 -7.92 -7.99 14.33
CA PHE A 253 -8.73 -7.72 13.15
C PHE A 253 -8.94 -8.94 12.24
N GLN A 254 -7.95 -9.81 12.02
CA GLN A 254 -8.15 -11.01 11.20
C GLN A 254 -9.19 -11.97 11.80
N GLY A 255 -9.20 -12.08 13.14
CA GLY A 255 -10.23 -12.81 13.86
C GLY A 255 -11.61 -12.19 13.63
N ALA A 256 -11.71 -10.86 13.72
CA ALA A 256 -12.95 -10.13 13.46
C ALA A 256 -13.42 -10.26 11.99
N LEU A 257 -12.51 -10.18 11.02
CA LEU A 257 -12.86 -10.28 9.59
C LEU A 257 -13.33 -11.69 9.21
N ARG A 258 -12.88 -12.74 9.91
CA ARG A 258 -13.45 -14.09 9.74
C ARG A 258 -14.87 -14.22 10.27
N LEU A 259 -15.21 -13.44 11.29
CA LEU A 259 -16.53 -13.45 11.92
C LEU A 259 -17.53 -12.52 11.21
N ILE A 260 -17.04 -11.46 10.56
CA ILE A 260 -17.87 -10.33 10.09
C ILE A 260 -17.69 -10.08 8.58
N GLY A 261 -16.65 -10.61 7.95
CA GLY A 261 -16.36 -10.39 6.53
C GLY A 261 -17.29 -11.11 5.56
N ASP A 262 -18.19 -11.95 6.06
CA ASP A 262 -19.27 -12.56 5.28
C ASP A 262 -20.52 -11.69 5.37
N PRO A 263 -21.11 -11.25 4.24
CA PRO A 263 -22.39 -10.55 4.23
C PRO A 263 -23.49 -11.27 5.05
N GLU A 264 -23.52 -12.60 5.04
CA GLU A 264 -24.52 -13.38 5.78
C GLU A 264 -24.42 -13.15 7.30
N HIS A 265 -23.22 -12.93 7.84
CA HIS A 265 -23.03 -12.64 9.26
C HIS A 265 -23.48 -11.22 9.65
N ILE A 266 -23.38 -10.25 8.72
CA ILE A 266 -23.91 -8.89 8.92
C ILE A 266 -25.44 -8.91 8.91
N ASP A 267 -26.03 -9.70 8.01
CA ASP A 267 -27.48 -9.88 7.94
C ASP A 267 -28.01 -10.55 9.21
N ASP A 268 -27.39 -11.65 9.69
CA ASP A 268 -27.75 -12.30 10.96
C ASP A 268 -27.58 -11.36 12.16
N LEU A 269 -26.53 -10.53 12.19
CA LEU A 269 -26.37 -9.51 13.22
C LEU A 269 -27.51 -8.47 13.18
N THR A 270 -27.91 -8.04 11.99
CA THR A 270 -29.00 -7.09 11.78
C THR A 270 -30.33 -7.66 12.29
N ASP A 271 -30.63 -8.91 11.94
CA ASP A 271 -31.84 -9.60 12.37
C ASP A 271 -31.88 -9.80 13.90
N ARG A 272 -30.74 -10.15 14.51
CA ARG A 272 -30.64 -10.26 15.97
C ARG A 272 -30.84 -8.93 16.68
N VAL A 273 -30.25 -7.85 16.17
CA VAL A 273 -30.45 -6.49 16.71
C VAL A 273 -31.92 -6.08 16.62
N HIS A 274 -32.57 -6.31 15.47
CA HIS A 274 -34.00 -6.05 15.32
C HIS A 274 -34.83 -6.89 16.30
N ALA A 275 -34.54 -8.18 16.45
CA ALA A 275 -35.23 -9.04 17.40
C ALA A 275 -35.12 -8.52 18.84
N VAL A 276 -33.93 -8.05 19.25
CA VAL A 276 -33.72 -7.41 20.56
C VAL A 276 -34.54 -6.12 20.71
N LEU A 277 -34.59 -5.28 19.66
CA LEU A 277 -35.38 -4.04 19.66
C LEU A 277 -36.89 -4.27 19.74
N THR A 278 -37.39 -5.46 19.39
CA THR A 278 -38.82 -5.81 19.55
C THR A 278 -39.22 -6.17 20.99
N GLN A 279 -38.25 -6.42 21.87
CA GLN A 279 -38.53 -6.87 23.24
C GLN A 279 -39.10 -5.75 24.13
N PRO A 280 -39.86 -6.08 25.20
CA PRO A 280 -40.51 -5.09 26.07
C PRO A 280 -39.56 -4.07 26.71
N PHE A 281 -38.37 -4.50 27.15
CA PHE A 281 -37.37 -3.64 27.79
C PHE A 281 -36.91 -2.47 26.89
N SER A 282 -37.02 -2.59 25.56
CA SER A 282 -36.67 -1.53 24.60
C SER A 282 -37.47 -0.23 24.83
N ARG A 283 -38.63 -0.32 25.49
CA ARG A 283 -39.44 0.84 25.89
C ARG A 283 -38.79 1.69 26.99
N LEU A 284 -37.86 1.10 27.76
CA LEU A 284 -37.09 1.79 28.79
C LEU A 284 -35.89 2.56 28.21
N MET A 285 -35.51 2.27 26.96
CA MET A 285 -34.41 2.93 26.26
C MET A 285 -34.80 4.32 25.74
N THR A 286 -33.85 5.24 25.75
CA THR A 286 -34.03 6.55 25.08
C THR A 286 -34.12 6.37 23.55
N PRO A 287 -34.71 7.34 22.81
CA PRO A 287 -34.71 7.30 21.35
C PRO A 287 -33.29 7.21 20.75
N GLU A 288 -32.33 7.89 21.37
CA GLU A 288 -30.91 7.86 20.99
C GLU A 288 -30.31 6.46 21.18
N GLN A 289 -30.53 5.82 22.33
CA GLN A 289 -30.03 4.46 22.59
C GLN A 289 -30.60 3.43 21.60
N ARG A 290 -31.88 3.57 21.21
CA ARG A 290 -32.49 2.70 20.19
C ARG A 290 -31.88 2.91 18.81
N GLY A 291 -31.67 4.17 18.41
CA GLY A 291 -30.97 4.50 17.17
C GLY A 291 -29.54 3.99 17.16
N ASP A 292 -28.84 4.07 18.28
CA ASP A 292 -27.47 3.56 18.42
C ASP A 292 -27.38 2.04 18.30
N LEU A 293 -28.32 1.30 18.90
CA LEU A 293 -28.39 -0.15 18.82
C LEU A 293 -28.72 -0.60 17.38
N ASP A 294 -29.70 0.05 16.74
CA ASP A 294 -30.08 -0.20 15.34
C ASP A 294 -28.93 0.06 14.35
N ALA A 295 -28.11 1.07 14.63
CA ALA A 295 -26.98 1.44 13.78
C ALA A 295 -25.77 0.51 13.90
N ILE A 296 -25.73 -0.44 14.85
CA ILE A 296 -24.56 -1.29 15.09
C ILE A 296 -24.15 -2.06 13.83
N ALA A 297 -25.08 -2.76 13.20
CA ALA A 297 -24.76 -3.58 12.02
C ALA A 297 -24.22 -2.74 10.86
N ARG A 298 -24.85 -1.59 10.58
CA ARG A 298 -24.39 -0.63 9.55
C ARG A 298 -23.01 -0.06 9.85
N ARG A 299 -22.72 0.27 11.12
CA ARG A 299 -21.40 0.78 11.55
C ARG A 299 -20.31 -0.29 11.38
N VAL A 300 -20.62 -1.53 11.73
CA VAL A 300 -19.71 -2.67 11.56
C VAL A 300 -19.44 -2.92 10.08
N GLU A 301 -20.48 -2.92 9.23
CA GLU A 301 -20.34 -3.05 7.78
C GLU A 301 -19.46 -1.94 7.19
N ALA A 302 -19.73 -0.67 7.54
CA ALA A 302 -18.96 0.48 7.09
C ALA A 302 -17.48 0.37 7.50
N GLY A 303 -17.21 -0.03 8.74
CA GLY A 303 -15.86 -0.25 9.25
C GLY A 303 -15.11 -1.36 8.50
N VAL A 304 -15.79 -2.47 8.19
CA VAL A 304 -15.22 -3.56 7.37
C VAL A 304 -14.91 -3.08 5.96
N GLN A 305 -15.81 -2.34 5.32
CA GLN A 305 -15.59 -1.78 3.98
C GLN A 305 -14.44 -0.79 3.93
N GLU A 306 -14.26 0.04 4.97
CA GLU A 306 -13.14 0.96 5.09
C GLU A 306 -11.81 0.20 5.07
N VAL A 307 -11.68 -0.86 5.87
CA VAL A 307 -10.46 -1.64 5.92
C VAL A 307 -10.20 -2.42 4.63
N LEU A 308 -11.23 -3.06 4.04
CA LEU A 308 -11.09 -3.74 2.75
C LEU A 308 -10.65 -2.76 1.65
N THR A 309 -11.16 -1.54 1.69
CA THR A 309 -10.77 -0.47 0.75
C THR A 309 -9.32 -0.06 0.97
N ALA A 310 -8.88 0.12 2.22
CA ALA A 310 -7.48 0.38 2.55
C ALA A 310 -6.56 -0.74 2.04
N GLN A 311 -6.95 -2.01 2.21
CA GLN A 311 -6.19 -3.18 1.72
C GLN A 311 -6.09 -3.21 0.19
N ARG A 312 -7.22 -3.02 -0.52
CA ARG A 312 -7.26 -2.97 -1.99
C ARG A 312 -6.39 -1.84 -2.52
N ARG A 313 -6.50 -0.64 -1.92
CA ARG A 313 -5.68 0.53 -2.27
C ARG A 313 -4.20 0.25 -2.06
N ALA A 314 -3.84 -0.36 -0.93
CA ALA A 314 -2.46 -0.71 -0.63
C ALA A 314 -1.87 -1.65 -1.69
N SER A 315 -2.60 -2.71 -2.03
CA SER A 315 -2.21 -3.70 -3.03
C SER A 315 -2.05 -3.07 -4.42
N HIS A 316 -2.98 -2.19 -4.80
CA HIS A 316 -2.94 -1.48 -6.08
C HIS A 316 -1.72 -0.56 -6.17
N VAL A 317 -1.47 0.27 -5.16
CA VAL A 317 -0.34 1.23 -5.15
C VAL A 317 1.00 0.50 -5.20
N ILE A 318 1.15 -0.59 -4.47
CA ILE A 318 2.39 -1.38 -4.49
C ILE A 318 2.58 -2.04 -5.86
N THR A 319 1.53 -2.65 -6.42
CA THR A 319 1.59 -3.26 -7.76
C THR A 319 1.93 -2.23 -8.83
N ALA A 320 1.32 -1.04 -8.76
CA ALA A 320 1.62 0.07 -9.66
C ALA A 320 3.09 0.49 -9.52
N GLN A 321 3.56 0.73 -8.29
CA GLN A 321 4.94 1.10 -8.02
C GLN A 321 5.91 0.07 -8.59
N VAL A 322 5.68 -1.23 -8.38
CA VAL A 322 6.52 -2.32 -8.90
C VAL A 322 6.55 -2.33 -10.43
N ARG A 323 5.41 -2.12 -11.10
CA ARG A 323 5.34 -2.07 -12.57
C ARG A 323 6.06 -0.87 -13.16
N THR A 324 5.98 0.28 -12.48
CA THR A 324 6.63 1.52 -12.93
C THR A 324 8.08 1.67 -12.49
N HIS A 325 8.54 0.80 -11.58
CA HIS A 325 9.87 0.88 -11.02
C HIS A 325 10.90 0.35 -12.04
N ASP A 326 11.77 1.26 -12.48
CA ASP A 326 12.91 0.96 -13.32
C ASP A 326 14.18 1.30 -12.50
N PRO A 327 14.84 0.29 -11.90
CA PRO A 327 16.00 0.51 -11.04
C PRO A 327 17.19 1.11 -11.79
N ILE A 328 17.21 1.05 -13.12
CA ILE A 328 18.26 1.67 -13.95
C ILE A 328 17.96 3.16 -14.10
N ARG A 329 16.71 3.50 -14.39
CA ARG A 329 16.26 4.90 -14.53
C ARG A 329 16.35 5.67 -13.22
N ASP A 330 15.98 5.05 -12.10
CA ASP A 330 16.05 5.68 -10.78
C ASP A 330 17.52 5.93 -10.35
N ARG A 331 18.43 4.96 -10.57
CA ARG A 331 19.89 5.17 -10.39
C ARG A 331 20.45 6.29 -11.27
N GLN A 332 20.02 6.37 -12.53
CA GLN A 332 20.44 7.45 -13.43
C GLN A 332 20.02 8.82 -12.89
N VAL A 333 18.81 8.96 -12.36
CA VAL A 333 18.33 10.22 -11.76
C VAL A 333 19.15 10.59 -10.53
N ASP A 334 19.43 9.63 -9.65
CA ASP A 334 20.24 9.85 -8.45
C ASP A 334 21.69 10.23 -8.77
N ASP A 335 22.32 9.57 -9.74
CA ASP A 335 23.66 9.94 -10.21
C ASP A 335 23.65 11.34 -10.84
N LEU A 336 22.59 11.70 -11.57
CA LEU A 336 22.43 13.04 -12.14
C LEU A 336 22.31 14.09 -11.04
N LEU A 337 21.46 13.85 -10.02
CA LEU A 337 21.32 14.73 -8.86
C LEU A 337 22.64 14.87 -8.08
N ARG A 338 23.36 13.77 -7.87
CA ARG A 338 24.67 13.78 -7.19
C ARG A 338 25.71 14.55 -8.01
N SER A 339 25.70 14.42 -9.33
CA SER A 339 26.57 15.17 -10.23
C SER A 339 26.27 16.68 -10.19
N VAL A 340 25.00 17.07 -10.15
CA VAL A 340 24.54 18.47 -10.05
C VAL A 340 24.93 19.06 -8.71
N MET A 341 24.68 18.34 -7.61
CA MET A 341 25.09 18.74 -6.25
C MET A 341 26.60 18.91 -6.14
N ALA A 342 27.38 17.99 -6.70
CA ALA A 342 28.84 18.09 -6.74
C ALA A 342 29.31 19.29 -7.60
N GLY A 343 28.64 19.56 -8.72
CA GLY A 343 28.86 20.73 -9.56
C GLY A 343 28.58 22.04 -8.82
N LEU A 344 27.45 22.11 -8.12
CA LEU A 344 27.05 23.25 -7.29
C LEU A 344 28.05 23.48 -6.15
N HIS A 345 28.51 22.41 -5.50
CA HIS A 345 29.50 22.51 -4.42
C HIS A 345 30.85 23.03 -4.94
N ARG A 346 31.35 22.52 -6.08
CA ARG A 346 32.56 23.04 -6.73
C ARG A 346 32.41 24.52 -7.12
N TRP A 347 31.25 24.89 -7.65
CA TRP A 347 30.93 26.28 -7.98
C TRP A 347 30.88 27.18 -6.73
N SER A 348 30.34 26.70 -5.62
CA SER A 348 30.31 27.45 -4.35
C SER A 348 31.70 27.69 -3.74
N GLN A 349 32.69 26.85 -4.08
CA GLN A 349 34.07 26.98 -3.60
C GLN A 349 34.93 27.94 -4.45
N THR A 350 34.42 28.46 -5.58
CA THR A 350 35.17 29.40 -6.41
C THR A 350 35.09 30.82 -5.81
N ARG A 351 36.25 31.42 -5.50
CA ARG A 351 36.39 32.64 -4.67
C ARG A 351 35.93 33.98 -5.29
N ALA A 352 35.08 33.93 -6.31
CA ALA A 352 34.39 35.09 -6.86
C ALA A 352 33.06 34.64 -7.48
N PRO A 353 31.95 34.64 -6.73
CA PRO A 353 30.64 34.43 -7.33
C PRO A 353 30.32 35.67 -8.15
N GLY A 354 30.63 35.64 -9.45
CA GLY A 354 30.05 36.59 -10.39
C GLY A 354 28.53 36.60 -10.20
N ARG A 355 27.92 37.79 -10.33
CA ARG A 355 26.47 38.00 -10.20
C ARG A 355 25.72 36.89 -10.93
N VAL A 356 25.07 36.00 -10.18
CA VAL A 356 24.22 34.97 -10.78
C VAL A 356 22.94 35.63 -11.17
N GLU A 357 22.70 35.73 -12.48
CA GLU A 357 21.44 36.22 -12.98
C GLU A 357 20.35 35.22 -12.56
N PRO A 358 19.32 35.65 -11.81
CA PRO A 358 18.31 34.73 -11.31
C PRO A 358 17.61 34.06 -12.49
N VAL A 359 17.50 32.74 -12.42
CA VAL A 359 16.69 31.96 -13.35
C VAL A 359 15.24 32.39 -13.16
N ARG A 360 14.76 33.31 -14.00
CA ARG A 360 13.40 33.88 -13.89
C ARG A 360 12.31 32.89 -14.28
N THR A 361 12.68 31.82 -14.97
CA THR A 361 11.81 30.73 -15.41
C THR A 361 12.64 29.45 -15.46
N LEU A 362 12.14 28.37 -14.84
CA LEU A 362 12.74 27.04 -14.99
C LEU A 362 12.75 26.69 -16.50
N PRO A 363 13.84 26.10 -17.02
CA PRO A 363 13.83 25.61 -18.39
C PRO A 363 12.72 24.56 -18.49
N LEU A 364 11.68 24.85 -19.28
CA LEU A 364 10.77 23.81 -19.75
C LEU A 364 11.66 22.81 -20.50
N ALA A 365 11.63 21.54 -20.08
CA ALA A 365 12.32 20.49 -20.79
C ALA A 365 11.90 20.56 -22.26
N ASP A 366 12.87 20.74 -23.16
CA ASP A 366 12.61 20.68 -24.59
C ASP A 366 12.38 19.20 -24.91
N ILE A 367 11.11 18.80 -24.95
CA ILE A 367 10.72 17.42 -25.24
C ILE A 367 10.96 17.21 -26.74
N GLY A 368 12.21 16.95 -27.10
CA GLY A 368 12.69 16.90 -28.49
C GLY A 368 11.90 15.96 -29.39
N HIS A 369 11.26 14.94 -28.81
CA HIS A 369 10.29 14.10 -29.50
C HIS A 369 9.13 13.74 -28.57
N LEU A 370 8.15 14.64 -28.45
CA LEU A 370 6.79 14.19 -28.20
C LEU A 370 6.39 13.29 -29.37
N ARG A 371 6.11 12.02 -29.08
CA ARG A 371 5.62 11.04 -30.06
C ARG A 371 4.35 11.63 -30.70
N ARG A 372 4.46 12.14 -31.94
CA ARG A 372 3.36 12.79 -32.66
C ARG A 372 2.31 11.81 -33.19
N SER A 373 2.54 10.50 -33.07
CA SER A 373 1.48 9.52 -33.26
C SER A 373 0.80 9.26 -31.92
N LEU A 374 -0.40 9.81 -31.76
CA LEU A 374 -1.38 9.25 -30.85
C LEU A 374 -1.71 7.85 -31.37
N SER A 375 -1.00 6.82 -30.89
CA SER A 375 -1.58 5.48 -30.94
C SER A 375 -2.89 5.56 -30.16
N ASP A 376 -3.97 5.22 -30.87
CA ASP A 376 -5.37 5.26 -30.45
C ASP A 376 -5.56 4.96 -28.95
N VAL A 377 -6.41 5.74 -28.27
CA VAL A 377 -6.72 5.59 -26.83
C VAL A 377 -7.52 4.30 -26.57
N ARG A 378 -7.94 3.61 -27.63
CA ARG A 378 -8.60 2.31 -27.57
C ARG A 378 -7.55 1.21 -27.36
N PRO A 379 -7.85 0.17 -26.56
CA PRO A 379 -7.00 -1.01 -26.49
C PRO A 379 -6.75 -1.56 -27.91
N PRO A 380 -5.54 -2.07 -28.22
CA PRO A 380 -5.22 -2.54 -29.57
C PRO A 380 -6.27 -3.55 -30.00
N GLY A 381 -7.02 -3.20 -31.04
CA GLY A 381 -7.97 -4.12 -31.67
C GLY A 381 -7.23 -5.36 -32.17
N ALA A 382 -7.93 -6.49 -32.24
CA ALA A 382 -7.40 -7.66 -32.91
C ALA A 382 -6.90 -7.25 -34.32
N PRO A 383 -5.76 -7.79 -34.79
CA PRO A 383 -5.25 -7.48 -36.13
C PRO A 383 -6.35 -7.69 -37.17
N GLU A 384 -6.34 -6.87 -38.24
CA GLU A 384 -7.31 -7.02 -39.31
C GLU A 384 -7.35 -8.49 -39.79
N PRO A 385 -8.55 -9.07 -39.96
CA PRO A 385 -8.67 -10.40 -40.53
C PRO A 385 -7.94 -10.45 -41.87
N LEU A 386 -7.08 -11.45 -42.06
CA LEU A 386 -6.38 -11.67 -43.32
C LEU A 386 -7.41 -11.68 -44.45
N ALA A 387 -7.28 -10.74 -45.40
CA ALA A 387 -8.10 -10.75 -46.59
C ALA A 387 -7.73 -12.00 -47.39
N SER A 388 -8.67 -12.92 -47.55
CA SER A 388 -8.59 -13.99 -48.53
C SER A 388 -8.85 -13.40 -49.91
N GLY A 389 -7.89 -12.64 -50.44
CA GLY A 389 -7.86 -12.27 -51.84
C GLY A 389 -7.05 -13.31 -52.59
N ASP A 390 -7.64 -13.91 -53.63
CA ASP A 390 -6.97 -14.70 -54.68
C ASP A 390 -6.07 -13.81 -55.57
N ASP A 391 -5.35 -12.87 -54.96
CA ASP A 391 -4.32 -12.12 -55.67
C ASP A 391 -3.05 -12.97 -55.59
N ASP A 392 -2.68 -13.57 -56.73
CA ASP A 392 -1.45 -14.32 -56.90
C ASP A 392 -0.30 -13.51 -56.31
N VAL A 393 0.25 -14.02 -55.20
CA VAL A 393 1.44 -13.44 -54.56
C VAL A 393 2.53 -13.46 -55.61
N GLU A 394 2.90 -12.29 -56.13
CA GLU A 394 4.04 -12.12 -57.00
C GLU A 394 5.29 -12.38 -56.14
N PHE A 395 5.74 -13.63 -56.10
CA PHE A 395 7.01 -13.99 -55.50
C PHE A 395 8.08 -13.30 -56.33
N VAL A 396 8.57 -12.16 -55.82
CA VAL A 396 9.79 -11.55 -56.34
C VAL A 396 10.86 -12.63 -56.21
N ASP A 397 11.45 -13.04 -57.35
CA ASP A 397 12.54 -14.02 -57.46
C ASP A 397 13.87 -13.47 -56.88
N ALA A 398 13.75 -12.68 -55.81
CA ALA A 398 14.85 -12.20 -54.99
C ALA A 398 15.13 -13.30 -53.96
N ASP A 399 16.35 -13.82 -53.96
CA ASP A 399 16.80 -14.81 -53.01
C ASP A 399 16.62 -14.29 -51.57
N THR A 400 15.47 -14.61 -50.96
CA THR A 400 15.09 -14.18 -49.61
C THR A 400 16.09 -14.65 -48.55
N ARG A 401 16.94 -15.63 -48.89
CA ARG A 401 18.04 -16.11 -48.05
C ARG A 401 19.14 -15.05 -47.87
N ALA A 402 19.21 -14.05 -48.76
CA ALA A 402 20.18 -12.96 -48.69
C ALA A 402 19.97 -12.06 -47.45
N TRP A 403 18.72 -11.89 -47.01
CA TRP A 403 18.33 -11.11 -45.83
C TRP A 403 18.20 -11.94 -44.54
N GLY A 404 18.49 -13.24 -44.61
CA GLY A 404 18.46 -14.17 -43.48
C GLY A 404 19.72 -14.13 -42.61
N GLY A 405 19.87 -15.14 -41.76
CA GLY A 405 21.04 -15.31 -40.89
C GLY A 405 22.33 -15.69 -41.64
N PRO A 406 23.44 -15.90 -40.91
CA PRO A 406 24.72 -16.31 -41.48
C PRO A 406 24.61 -17.63 -42.23
N HIS A 407 25.31 -17.75 -43.35
CA HIS A 407 25.31 -18.95 -44.18
C HIS A 407 26.40 -19.93 -43.70
N TYR A 408 26.14 -20.61 -42.58
CA TYR A 408 27.17 -21.40 -41.87
C TYR A 408 27.85 -22.48 -42.73
N ALA A 409 27.12 -23.18 -43.60
CA ALA A 409 27.71 -24.23 -44.43
C ALA A 409 28.76 -23.67 -45.41
N GLU A 410 28.46 -22.53 -46.01
CA GLU A 410 29.36 -21.82 -46.92
C GLU A 410 30.54 -21.18 -46.16
N LEU A 411 30.28 -20.63 -44.96
CA LEU A 411 31.31 -20.05 -44.10
C LEU A 411 32.30 -21.11 -43.57
N GLU A 412 31.80 -22.29 -43.17
CA GLU A 412 32.64 -23.41 -42.74
C GLU A 412 33.47 -23.97 -43.90
N ALA A 413 32.90 -24.06 -45.10
CA ALA A 413 33.64 -24.44 -46.30
C ALA A 413 34.74 -23.42 -46.66
N TYR A 414 34.44 -22.13 -46.54
CA TYR A 414 35.42 -21.05 -46.75
C TYR A 414 36.57 -21.13 -45.74
N VAL A 415 36.26 -21.22 -44.44
CA VAL A 415 37.26 -21.37 -43.38
C VAL A 415 38.06 -22.66 -43.54
N GLY A 416 37.45 -23.74 -44.01
CA GLY A 416 38.11 -25.00 -44.31
C GLY A 416 39.20 -24.92 -45.38
N GLY A 417 39.12 -23.93 -46.29
CA GLY A 417 40.11 -23.68 -47.33
C GLY A 417 41.24 -22.71 -46.94
N LEU A 418 41.20 -22.13 -45.74
CA LEU A 418 42.23 -21.22 -45.23
C LEU A 418 43.34 -21.98 -44.48
N ASP A 419 44.52 -21.37 -44.38
CA ASP A 419 45.68 -21.92 -43.68
C ASP A 419 45.42 -22.10 -42.17
N ASP A 420 46.21 -22.97 -41.51
CA ASP A 420 46.05 -23.38 -40.10
C ASP A 420 46.14 -22.26 -39.04
N GLY A 421 46.45 -21.02 -39.47
CA GLY A 421 46.27 -19.82 -38.68
C GLY A 421 46.13 -18.58 -39.57
N PHE A 422 44.97 -17.92 -39.51
CA PHE A 422 44.67 -16.73 -40.30
C PHE A 422 44.14 -15.58 -39.45
N ASP A 423 44.36 -14.36 -39.93
CA ASP A 423 43.75 -13.15 -39.39
C ASP A 423 42.32 -13.01 -39.94
N LEU A 424 41.33 -12.90 -39.05
CA LEU A 424 39.91 -12.91 -39.42
C LEU A 424 39.53 -11.70 -40.29
N ALA A 425 40.15 -10.53 -40.05
CA ALA A 425 39.89 -9.34 -40.84
C ALA A 425 40.39 -9.50 -42.28
N THR A 426 41.59 -10.06 -42.44
CA THR A 426 42.17 -10.39 -43.75
C THR A 426 41.34 -11.46 -44.47
N ALA A 427 40.93 -12.52 -43.75
CA ALA A 427 40.08 -13.57 -44.31
C ALA A 427 38.71 -13.04 -44.74
N PHE A 428 38.05 -12.20 -43.94
CA PHE A 428 36.76 -11.63 -44.31
C PHE A 428 36.87 -10.68 -45.52
N ALA A 429 37.94 -9.89 -45.60
CA ALA A 429 38.16 -9.00 -46.75
C ALA A 429 38.43 -9.76 -48.06
N GLY A 430 39.04 -10.95 -47.97
CA GLY A 430 39.36 -11.82 -49.10
C GLY A 430 38.21 -12.75 -49.55
N ALA A 431 37.11 -12.80 -48.81
CA ALA A 431 35.96 -13.63 -49.14
C ALA A 431 35.14 -13.05 -50.32
N ASP A 432 34.37 -13.91 -50.99
CA ASP A 432 33.46 -13.50 -52.05
C ASP A 432 32.37 -12.56 -51.53
N ALA A 433 31.78 -11.75 -52.43
CA ALA A 433 30.80 -10.73 -52.07
C ALA A 433 29.59 -11.30 -51.31
N ASP A 434 29.18 -12.53 -51.63
CA ASP A 434 28.05 -13.24 -51.02
C ASP A 434 28.34 -13.69 -49.58
N THR A 435 29.62 -13.77 -49.19
CA THR A 435 30.13 -14.16 -47.87
C THR A 435 30.64 -12.95 -47.06
N ARG A 436 30.49 -11.74 -47.61
CA ARG A 436 30.93 -10.48 -47.00
C ARG A 436 29.79 -9.69 -46.38
N ARG A 437 28.69 -10.34 -45.97
CA ARG A 437 27.57 -9.64 -45.33
C ARG A 437 27.86 -9.36 -43.85
N PRO A 438 27.18 -8.36 -43.25
CA PRO A 438 27.34 -8.08 -41.82
C PRO A 438 27.05 -9.29 -40.92
N VAL A 439 26.08 -10.13 -41.31
CA VAL A 439 25.74 -11.37 -40.59
C VAL A 439 26.83 -12.44 -40.74
N ASP A 440 27.49 -12.50 -41.89
CA ASP A 440 28.55 -13.47 -42.15
C ASP A 440 29.82 -13.16 -41.32
N LEU A 441 30.09 -11.88 -41.04
CA LEU A 441 31.16 -11.48 -40.10
C LEU A 441 30.91 -12.06 -38.69
N VAL A 442 29.66 -12.01 -38.23
CA VAL A 442 29.26 -12.62 -36.94
C VAL A 442 29.39 -14.14 -37.00
N GLY A 443 28.98 -14.76 -38.12
CA GLY A 443 29.15 -16.19 -38.34
C GLY A 443 30.62 -16.65 -38.32
N LEU A 444 31.53 -15.92 -38.96
CA LEU A 444 32.96 -16.22 -38.92
C LEU A 444 33.56 -16.05 -37.53
N LEU A 445 33.18 -15.00 -36.80
CA LEU A 445 33.61 -14.81 -35.41
C LEU A 445 33.17 -15.98 -34.54
N GLU A 446 31.96 -16.49 -34.75
CA GLU A 446 31.45 -17.65 -34.01
C GLU A 446 32.20 -18.94 -34.38
N ILE A 447 32.47 -19.19 -35.66
CA ILE A 447 33.25 -20.35 -36.11
C ILE A 447 34.66 -20.31 -35.52
N VAL A 448 35.36 -19.18 -35.62
CA VAL A 448 36.71 -19.03 -35.07
C VAL A 448 36.71 -19.11 -33.54
N HIS A 449 35.66 -18.63 -32.87
CA HIS A 449 35.50 -18.81 -31.43
C HIS A 449 35.41 -20.28 -31.02
N ARG A 450 34.71 -21.12 -31.80
CA ARG A 450 34.60 -22.57 -31.55
C ARG A 450 35.94 -23.30 -31.78
N ASP A 451 36.71 -22.87 -32.78
CA ASP A 451 37.93 -23.57 -33.21
C ASP A 451 39.20 -23.13 -32.46
N GLY A 452 39.16 -22.01 -31.74
CA GLY A 452 40.28 -21.49 -30.95
C GLY A 452 40.64 -20.05 -31.33
N LEU A 453 39.93 -19.10 -30.73
CA LEU A 453 40.09 -17.66 -30.98
C LEU A 453 41.19 -17.05 -30.09
N ILE A 454 42.16 -16.40 -30.72
CA ILE A 454 43.17 -15.59 -30.04
C ILE A 454 42.88 -14.12 -30.34
N GLU A 455 42.47 -13.39 -29.30
CA GLU A 455 42.28 -11.93 -29.37
C GLU A 455 43.61 -11.23 -29.15
N THR A 456 43.83 -10.14 -29.88
CA THR A 456 44.99 -9.25 -29.74
C THR A 456 44.53 -7.86 -29.31
N ASP A 457 45.40 -7.08 -28.69
CA ASP A 457 45.08 -5.74 -28.18
C ASP A 457 44.85 -4.68 -29.29
N ASP A 458 44.99 -5.08 -30.57
CA ASP A 458 44.77 -4.22 -31.73
C ASP A 458 43.29 -4.22 -32.16
N VAL A 459 42.89 -3.21 -32.94
CA VAL A 459 41.53 -3.11 -33.49
C VAL A 459 41.58 -3.35 -35.00
N SER A 460 40.80 -4.32 -35.48
CA SER A 460 40.59 -4.60 -36.90
C SER A 460 39.37 -3.88 -37.45
N VAL A 461 39.45 -3.43 -38.70
CA VAL A 461 38.33 -2.76 -39.39
C VAL A 461 38.08 -3.45 -40.73
N VAL A 462 36.84 -3.88 -40.96
CA VAL A 462 36.42 -4.54 -42.21
C VAL A 462 35.22 -3.83 -42.84
N GLU A 463 35.05 -4.02 -44.15
CA GLU A 463 33.91 -3.50 -44.91
C GLU A 463 33.03 -4.65 -45.40
N ALA A 464 31.79 -4.67 -44.91
CA ALA A 464 30.76 -5.64 -45.26
C ALA A 464 29.80 -5.07 -46.30
N VAL A 465 29.32 -5.90 -47.21
CA VAL A 465 28.39 -5.56 -48.29
C VAL A 465 27.01 -6.13 -47.95
N ARG A 466 25.98 -5.31 -47.99
CA ARG A 466 24.59 -5.73 -47.76
C ARG A 466 23.96 -6.25 -49.05
N PRO A 467 22.88 -7.05 -48.97
CA PRO A 467 22.14 -7.52 -50.13
C PRO A 467 21.61 -6.41 -51.05
N ASP A 468 21.38 -5.20 -50.51
CA ASP A 468 21.00 -4.00 -51.26
C ASP A 468 22.18 -3.29 -51.96
N GLY A 469 23.38 -3.88 -51.91
CA GLY A 469 24.61 -3.33 -52.48
C GLY A 469 25.28 -2.23 -51.64
N THR A 470 24.68 -1.83 -50.51
CA THR A 470 25.27 -0.81 -49.64
C THR A 470 26.39 -1.40 -48.78
N THR A 471 27.46 -0.64 -48.54
CA THR A 471 28.57 -1.10 -47.70
C THR A 471 28.53 -0.49 -46.31
N ARG A 472 29.01 -1.24 -45.31
CA ARG A 472 29.17 -0.78 -43.93
C ARG A 472 30.51 -1.21 -43.35
N ARG A 473 31.13 -0.31 -42.60
CA ARG A 473 32.38 -0.56 -41.88
C ARG A 473 32.10 -1.02 -40.46
N PHE A 474 32.80 -2.08 -40.05
CA PHE A 474 32.74 -2.63 -38.70
C PHE A 474 34.13 -2.64 -38.09
N ALA A 475 34.23 -2.30 -36.81
CA ALA A 475 35.46 -2.37 -36.02
C ALA A 475 35.27 -3.38 -34.89
N PHE A 476 36.24 -4.26 -34.69
CA PHE A 476 36.24 -5.30 -33.66
C PHE A 476 37.68 -5.57 -33.19
N GLY A 477 37.86 -6.20 -32.02
CA GLY A 477 39.18 -6.62 -31.54
C GLY A 477 39.86 -7.51 -32.58
N ALA A 478 41.13 -7.30 -32.87
CA ALA A 478 41.83 -8.06 -33.88
C ALA A 478 41.98 -9.52 -33.43
N VAL A 479 41.47 -10.44 -34.26
CA VAL A 479 41.29 -11.86 -33.93
C VAL A 479 42.06 -12.72 -34.92
N ARG A 480 42.81 -13.68 -34.38
CA ARG A 480 43.41 -14.78 -35.14
C ARG A 480 42.76 -16.12 -34.81
N ALA A 481 42.54 -16.92 -35.85
CA ALA A 481 42.16 -18.31 -35.71
C ALA A 481 43.41 -19.16 -35.45
N ALA A 482 43.33 -20.11 -34.51
CA ALA A 482 44.34 -21.15 -34.31
C ALA A 482 43.63 -22.50 -34.31
N ARG A 483 43.82 -23.32 -35.35
CA ARG A 483 43.26 -24.68 -35.33
C ARG A 483 44.06 -25.55 -34.37
N HIS A 484 43.41 -26.04 -33.31
CA HIS A 484 43.92 -27.22 -32.62
C HIS A 484 43.81 -28.42 -33.56
N THR A 485 44.94 -29.03 -33.92
CA THR A 485 44.94 -30.38 -34.52
C THR A 485 44.18 -31.31 -33.59
N ARG A 486 42.97 -31.69 -34.00
CA ARG A 486 42.19 -32.72 -33.35
C ARG A 486 42.92 -34.05 -33.56
N THR A 487 43.78 -34.43 -32.63
CA THR A 487 44.35 -35.78 -32.58
C THR A 487 43.18 -36.73 -32.38
N ASP A 488 42.84 -37.49 -33.42
CA ASP A 488 42.09 -38.73 -33.26
C ASP A 488 42.89 -39.64 -32.32
N ALA A 489 42.36 -39.84 -31.11
CA ALA A 489 42.70 -40.95 -30.25
C ALA A 489 41.36 -41.54 -29.77
N ASP A 490 41.11 -42.74 -30.29
CA ASP A 490 40.00 -43.67 -30.07
C ASP A 490 39.71 -44.01 -28.59
N ASP A 491 38.48 -44.52 -28.42
CA ASP A 491 37.95 -45.43 -27.37
C ASP A 491 37.71 -44.93 -25.94
#